data_AF-A0AAI8BGU4-F1
#
_entry.id   AF-A0AAI8BGU4-F1
#
_cell.length_a   1.000
_cell.length_b   1.000
_cell.length_c   1.000
_cell.angle_alpha   90.00
_cell.angle_beta   90.00
_cell.angle_gamma   90.00
#
_symmetry.space_group_name_H-M   'P 1'
#
loop_
_entity.id
_entity.type
_entity.pdbx_description
1 polymer ?
#
loop_
_entity_poly.entity_id
_entity_poly.type
_entity_poly.pdbx_seq_one_letter_code
_entity_poly.pdbx_strand_id
1 'polypeptide(L)'
;MQFLTAGFGKSAIYYQINNIFDNSFWFTGKQNLSLHFKHTFNILNEDKPFGFTIKILENNPAVIANTYRQHKIDQGEFVTLAEKAKIVPEVTKLYGAPFIYGEMN
;
A
#
# COMPACT_ATOMS: atom_id res chain seq x y z
N MET A 1 -0.69 2.99 0.15
CA MET A 1 -0.28 1.57 0.23
C MET A 1 0.89 1.48 1.19
N GLN A 2 0.97 0.45 2.01
CA GLN A 2 1.88 0.35 3.15
C GLN A 2 2.98 -0.68 2.89
N PHE A 3 3.51 -0.69 1.67
CA PHE A 3 4.59 -1.59 1.30
C PHE A 3 5.56 -0.88 0.37
N LEU A 4 6.77 -1.41 0.31
CA LEU A 4 7.87 -0.92 -0.50
C LEU A 4 8.70 -2.12 -0.98
N THR A 5 9.30 -2.01 -2.16
CA THR A 5 9.97 -3.12 -2.82
C THR A 5 11.25 -2.67 -3.52
N ALA A 6 12.23 -3.55 -3.62
CA ALA A 6 13.42 -3.35 -4.44
C ALA A 6 13.74 -4.62 -5.24
N GLY A 7 13.98 -4.47 -6.54
CA GLY A 7 14.29 -5.56 -7.46
C GLY A 7 15.80 -5.82 -7.59
N PHE A 8 16.18 -7.10 -7.60
CA PHE A 8 17.54 -7.60 -7.73
C PHE A 8 17.56 -8.79 -8.69
N GLY A 9 17.82 -8.54 -9.98
CA GLY A 9 17.75 -9.57 -11.01
C GLY A 9 16.34 -10.16 -11.10
N LYS A 10 16.22 -11.47 -10.83
CA LYS A 10 14.94 -12.20 -10.88
C LYS A 10 14.12 -12.14 -9.60
N SER A 11 14.69 -11.62 -8.51
CA SER A 11 14.04 -11.57 -7.20
C SER A 11 13.78 -10.13 -6.79
N ALA A 12 12.78 -9.90 -5.96
CA ALA A 12 12.53 -8.64 -5.30
C ALA A 12 12.37 -8.85 -3.80
N ILE A 13 12.88 -7.92 -3.01
CA ILE A 13 12.57 -7.85 -1.59
C ILE A 13 11.34 -6.97 -1.39
N TYR A 14 10.35 -7.49 -0.69
CA TYR A 14 9.10 -6.83 -0.35
C TYR A 14 9.08 -6.55 1.15
N TYR A 15 8.82 -5.31 1.52
CA TYR A 15 8.64 -4.86 2.89
C TYR A 15 7.22 -4.33 3.04
N GLN A 16 6.47 -4.86 3.99
CA GLN A 16 5.17 -4.35 4.38
C GLN A 16 5.22 -3.81 5.80
N ILE A 17 4.70 -2.60 5.96
CA ILE A 17 4.62 -1.88 7.23
C ILE A 17 3.23 -2.17 7.82
N ASN A 18 3.18 -2.64 9.07
CA ASN A 18 1.90 -3.05 9.69
C ASN A 18 1.14 -1.88 10.35
N ASN A 19 1.82 -0.77 10.65
CA ASN A 19 1.23 0.45 11.21
C ASN A 19 1.65 1.64 10.33
N ILE A 20 0.72 2.49 9.89
CA ILE A 20 1.05 3.67 9.04
C ILE A 20 1.59 4.87 9.78
N PHE A 21 1.31 4.97 11.07
CA PHE A 21 1.55 6.17 11.83
C PHE A 21 3.00 6.24 12.31
N ASP A 22 3.50 7.46 12.38
CA ASP A 22 4.79 7.78 12.99
C ASP A 22 6.01 7.09 12.33
N ASN A 23 5.91 6.76 11.05
CA ASN A 23 7.00 6.17 10.28
C ASN A 23 7.63 7.17 9.30
N SER A 24 8.94 7.07 9.13
CA SER A 24 9.70 7.72 8.07
C SER A 24 10.58 6.68 7.38
N PHE A 25 10.64 6.70 6.06
CA PHE A 25 11.51 5.83 5.28
C PHE A 25 12.15 6.62 4.14
N TRP A 26 13.38 6.26 3.79
CA TRP A 26 14.11 6.89 2.70
C TRP A 26 15.12 5.92 2.11
N PHE A 27 15.52 6.17 0.86
CA PHE A 27 16.54 5.40 0.17
C PHE A 27 17.83 6.20 0.07
N THR A 28 18.97 5.53 0.19
CA THR A 28 20.28 6.11 -0.09
C THR A 28 21.09 5.20 -0.99
N GLY A 29 22.06 5.78 -1.69
CA GLY A 29 23.04 5.04 -2.49
C GLY A 29 22.63 4.89 -3.96
N LYS A 30 23.56 5.21 -4.86
CA LYS A 30 23.39 5.06 -6.32
C LYS A 30 23.79 3.66 -6.82
N GLN A 31 24.77 3.03 -6.17
CA GLN A 31 25.31 1.72 -6.56
C GLN A 31 24.88 0.62 -5.58
N ASN A 32 24.86 0.93 -4.28
CA ASN A 32 24.34 0.05 -3.23
C ASN A 32 23.08 0.69 -2.66
N LEU A 33 21.91 0.20 -3.07
CA LEU A 33 20.63 0.69 -2.60
C LEU A 33 20.44 0.29 -1.13
N SER A 34 20.38 1.28 -0.24
CA SER A 34 20.04 1.08 1.18
C SER A 34 18.66 1.66 1.45
N LEU A 35 17.80 0.84 2.07
CA LEU A 35 16.54 1.28 2.66
C LEU A 35 16.78 1.65 4.12
N HIS A 36 16.40 2.86 4.48
CA HIS A 36 16.36 3.31 5.86
C HIS A 36 14.92 3.44 6.32
N PHE A 37 14.70 3.13 7.59
CA PHE A 37 13.41 3.21 8.23
C PHE A 37 13.55 3.71 9.66
N LYS A 38 12.62 4.57 10.09
CA LYS A 38 12.49 5.05 11.46
C LYS A 38 11.01 5.01 11.88
N HIS A 39 10.72 4.50 13.07
CA HIS A 39 9.42 4.65 13.73
C HIS A 39 9.59 5.48 15.01
N THR A 40 8.64 6.36 15.29
CA THR A 40 8.60 7.15 16.52
C THR A 40 7.44 6.65 17.38
N PHE A 41 7.73 6.11 18.56
CA PHE A 41 6.70 5.75 19.53
C PHE A 41 6.18 7.03 20.19
N ASN A 42 4.90 7.35 19.96
CA ASN A 42 4.24 8.53 20.51
C ASN A 42 3.26 8.13 21.62
N ILE A 43 3.27 8.87 22.74
CA ILE A 43 2.39 8.66 23.90
C ILE A 43 0.90 8.79 23.50
N LEU A 44 0.58 9.56 22.45
CA LEU A 44 -0.80 9.68 21.93
C LEU A 44 -1.27 8.46 21.12
N ASN A 45 -0.38 7.53 20.79
CA ASN A 45 -0.65 6.31 20.05
C ASN A 45 -0.35 5.12 21.00
N GLU A 46 -1.15 5.01 22.07
CA GLU A 46 -0.90 4.10 23.21
C GLU A 46 -0.83 2.61 22.85
N ASP A 47 -1.38 2.23 21.69
CA ASP A 47 -1.57 0.82 21.36
C ASP A 47 -1.33 0.54 19.88
N LYS A 48 -0.08 0.30 19.46
CA LYS A 48 0.22 -0.34 18.17
C LYS A 48 1.45 -1.24 18.21
N PRO A 49 1.32 -2.57 17.99
CA PRO A 49 2.48 -3.41 17.71
C PRO A 49 3.20 -2.90 16.45
N PHE A 50 4.46 -2.54 16.61
CA PHE A 50 5.35 -2.18 15.51
C PHE A 50 5.91 -3.45 14.86
N GLY A 51 5.78 -3.59 13.55
CA GLY A 51 6.25 -4.78 12.85
C GLY A 51 6.32 -4.63 11.35
N PHE A 52 7.19 -5.44 10.75
CA PHE A 52 7.30 -5.59 9.31
C PHE A 52 7.07 -7.02 8.89
N THR A 53 6.50 -7.18 7.71
CA THR A 53 6.60 -8.43 6.96
C THR A 53 7.60 -8.26 5.84
N ILE A 54 8.63 -9.10 5.83
CA ILE A 54 9.64 -9.14 4.77
C ILE A 54 9.43 -10.42 3.97
N LYS A 55 9.31 -10.30 2.64
CA LYS A 55 9.19 -11.43 1.71
C LYS A 55 10.19 -11.29 0.59
N ILE A 56 10.69 -12.41 0.07
CA ILE A 56 11.36 -12.45 -1.23
C ILE A 56 10.34 -12.94 -2.24
N LEU A 57 10.13 -12.15 -3.29
CA LEU A 57 9.17 -12.40 -4.35
C LEU A 57 9.90 -12.49 -5.70
N GLU A 58 9.19 -12.95 -6.73
CA GLU A 58 9.62 -12.72 -8.11
C GLU A 58 9.70 -11.21 -8.37
N ASN A 59 10.72 -10.77 -9.11
CA ASN A 59 10.86 -9.38 -9.56
C ASN A 59 9.84 -9.05 -10.66
N ASN A 60 8.57 -9.13 -10.31
CA ASN A 60 7.44 -8.95 -11.20
C ASN A 60 6.43 -8.00 -10.52
N PRO A 61 6.15 -6.82 -11.10
CA PRO A 61 5.24 -5.85 -10.50
C PRO A 61 3.85 -6.39 -10.18
N ALA A 62 3.33 -7.31 -11.00
CA ALA A 62 2.02 -7.92 -10.77
C ALA A 62 2.04 -8.85 -9.54
N VAL A 63 3.09 -9.67 -9.38
CA VAL A 63 3.26 -10.54 -8.21
C VAL A 63 3.37 -9.71 -6.93
N ILE A 64 4.16 -8.64 -6.97
CA ILE A 64 4.35 -7.73 -5.83
C ILE A 64 3.04 -7.03 -5.46
N ALA A 65 2.33 -6.44 -6.43
CA ALA A 65 1.06 -5.76 -6.19
C ALA A 65 -0.03 -6.72 -5.68
N ASN A 66 -0.11 -7.93 -6.25
CA ASN A 66 -1.06 -8.95 -5.81
C ASN A 66 -0.76 -9.44 -4.39
N THR A 67 0.51 -9.48 -3.98
CA THR A 67 0.88 -9.81 -2.60
C THR A 67 0.27 -8.83 -1.60
N TYR A 68 0.35 -7.52 -1.88
CA TYR A 68 -0.27 -6.50 -1.01
C TYR A 68 -1.80 -6.51 -1.10
N ARG A 69 -2.35 -6.70 -2.31
CA ARG A 69 -3.79 -6.83 -2.51
C ARG A 69 -4.36 -7.98 -1.69
N GLN A 70 -3.71 -9.15 -1.73
CA GLN A 70 -4.16 -10.32 -0.97
C GLN A 70 -4.13 -10.03 0.53
N HIS A 71 -3.06 -9.40 1.03
CA HIS A 71 -3.01 -8.96 2.43
C HIS A 71 -4.20 -8.06 2.80
N LYS A 72 -4.61 -7.12 1.95
CA LYS A 72 -5.79 -6.28 2.21
C LYS A 72 -7.11 -7.04 2.16
N ILE A 73 -7.21 -8.06 1.31
CA ILE A 73 -8.36 -8.99 1.31
C ILE A 73 -8.40 -9.78 2.62
N ASP A 74 -7.26 -10.33 3.05
CA ASP A 74 -7.17 -11.15 4.27
C ASP A 74 -7.49 -10.35 5.55
N GLN A 75 -7.28 -9.02 5.53
CA GLN A 75 -7.66 -8.12 6.62
C GLN A 75 -9.11 -7.60 6.53
N GLY A 76 -9.86 -7.97 5.49
CA GLY A 76 -11.22 -7.44 5.25
C GLY A 76 -11.27 -5.96 4.85
N GLU A 77 -10.13 -5.39 4.45
CA GLU A 77 -10.01 -3.97 4.07
C GLU A 77 -10.20 -3.74 2.55
N PHE A 78 -10.45 -4.79 1.78
CA PHE A 78 -10.65 -4.72 0.35
C PHE A 78 -12.12 -4.94 0.00
N VAL A 79 -12.77 -3.89 -0.53
CA VAL A 79 -14.17 -3.95 -1.00
C VAL A 79 -14.22 -3.57 -2.47
N THR A 80 -14.83 -4.44 -3.27
CA THR A 80 -14.97 -4.24 -4.72
C THR A 80 -16.01 -3.17 -5.07
N LEU A 81 -15.90 -2.60 -6.27
CA LEU A 81 -16.93 -1.71 -6.80
C LEU A 81 -18.29 -2.44 -6.96
N ALA A 82 -18.28 -3.73 -7.26
CA ALA A 82 -19.48 -4.55 -7.36
C ALA A 82 -20.19 -4.70 -6.01
N GLU A 83 -19.45 -4.90 -4.92
CA GLU A 83 -20.01 -4.92 -3.56
C GLU A 83 -20.53 -3.54 -3.14
N LYS A 84 -19.79 -2.47 -3.45
CA LYS A 84 -20.28 -1.10 -3.22
C LYS A 84 -21.56 -0.79 -3.98
N ALA A 85 -21.68 -1.28 -5.22
CA ALA A 85 -22.88 -1.10 -6.05
C ALA A 85 -24.13 -1.81 -5.50
N LYS A 86 -23.98 -2.86 -4.69
CA LYS A 86 -25.12 -3.50 -3.99
C LYS A 86 -25.71 -2.59 -2.91
N ILE A 87 -24.91 -1.69 -2.35
CA ILE A 87 -25.30 -0.76 -1.28
C ILE A 87 -25.72 0.59 -1.89
N VAL A 88 -24.95 1.09 -2.85
CA VAL A 88 -25.18 2.37 -3.54
C VAL A 88 -25.12 2.12 -5.05
N PRO A 89 -26.25 1.79 -5.70
CA PRO A 89 -26.28 1.47 -7.14
C PRO A 89 -25.74 2.58 -8.05
N GLU A 90 -25.83 3.84 -7.62
CA GLU A 90 -25.36 5.02 -8.36
C GLU A 90 -23.86 5.00 -8.64
N VAL A 91 -23.05 4.22 -7.90
CA VAL A 91 -21.62 4.03 -8.19
C VAL A 91 -21.39 3.55 -9.62
N THR A 92 -22.35 2.81 -10.20
CA THR A 92 -22.28 2.36 -11.60
C THR A 92 -22.32 3.51 -12.61
N LYS A 93 -22.90 4.66 -12.26
CA LYS A 93 -22.89 5.86 -13.11
C LYS A 93 -21.49 6.43 -13.29
N LEU A 94 -20.53 6.07 -12.44
CA LEU A 94 -19.14 6.50 -12.56
C LEU A 94 -18.37 5.71 -13.64
N TYR A 95 -18.91 4.61 -14.14
CA TYR A 95 -18.22 3.79 -15.14
C TYR A 95 -18.20 4.51 -16.50
N GLY A 96 -17.00 4.94 -16.92
CA GLY A 96 -16.81 5.67 -18.18
C GLY A 96 -17.30 7.12 -18.15
N ALA A 97 -17.74 7.65 -17.01
CA ALA A 97 -18.16 9.03 -16.89
C ALA A 97 -16.96 9.99 -16.96
N PRO A 98 -17.06 11.10 -17.73
CA PRO A 98 -16.04 12.14 -17.70
C PRO A 98 -16.04 12.82 -16.32
N PHE A 99 -14.85 13.06 -15.77
CA PHE A 99 -14.69 13.75 -14.50
C PHE A 99 -14.27 15.20 -14.75
N ILE A 100 -15.18 16.15 -14.50
CA ILE A 100 -15.00 17.57 -14.79
C ILE A 100 -14.89 18.33 -13.47
N TYR A 101 -13.76 19.01 -13.27
CA TYR A 101 -13.63 20.04 -12.24
C TYR A 101 -13.76 21.42 -12.90
N GLY A 102 -14.57 22.28 -12.30
CA GLY A 102 -14.67 23.70 -12.66
C GLY A 102 -14.95 24.52 -11.42
N GLU A 103 -14.46 25.77 -11.39
CA GLU A 103 -14.85 26.73 -10.38
C GLU A 103 -16.24 27.28 -10.73
N MET A 104 -17.20 27.13 -9.81
CA MET A 104 -18.46 27.87 -9.87
C MET A 104 -18.19 29.26 -9.31
N ASN A 105 -18.04 30.25 -10.19
CA ASN A 105 -18.06 31.67 -9.83
C ASN A 105 -19.48 32.16 -9.56
#